data_AF-A0A7V8DQT6-F1
#
_entry.id   AF-A0A7V8DQT6-F1
#
_cell.length_a   1.000
_cell.length_b   1.000
_cell.length_c   1.000
_cell.angle_alpha   90.00
_cell.angle_beta   90.00
_cell.angle_gamma   90.00
#
_symmetry.space_group_name_H-M   'P 1'
#
loop_
_entity.id
_entity.type
_entity.pdbx_description
1 polymer ?
#
loop_
_entity_poly.entity_id
_entity_poly.type
_entity_poly.pdbx_seq_one_letter_code
_entity_poly.pdbx_strand_id
1 'polypeptide(L)'
;MKKYLKYGLAVVALGFIAAPAFSQYVRNPALVRPIPQSTAKLLSTARFTRFDPAVHGFRFLNYFSNVTGVFDITTGGLCGGMVYTMLDYFKTGRALPQQDYTPVSGTALERHIYARQMNSLGDHMDKWVELHGNPFGARNSEFFNWGLQGFGGGRLQELRAKIDAGEPVPLGLKSLSADPSGDHVVLAYGYDMGRYRGDLGANKEDLKIFIYDPNAGNQRVTMIPKPATQEYCFVETRKRDGSEYCWRTYFVQQNYRVQTPPNIAPRPNEMIFAIQTGGDDLRGGGDNLSIRIRLRNGASVEADNVNLSQRWMGSSWHDIGVTLPPSVRAGDVTGVDFKTAFRGGFDGDNWNLEKAHMRLMVGGVQVAACNREGTPLIRMTGDTHVYSTAFPC
;
A
#
# COMPACT_ATOMS: atom_id res chain seq x y z
N MET A 1 -15.10 26.32 -0.51
CA MET A 1 -15.18 25.85 -1.93
C MET A 1 -14.78 26.89 -3.00
N LYS A 2 -14.09 28.00 -2.67
CA LYS A 2 -13.70 29.04 -3.67
C LYS A 2 -12.20 29.43 -3.68
N LYS A 3 -11.30 28.56 -3.20
CA LYS A 3 -9.84 28.85 -3.16
C LYS A 3 -8.93 27.86 -3.91
N TYR A 4 -9.47 26.82 -4.55
CA TYR A 4 -8.67 25.78 -5.24
C TYR A 4 -8.61 25.92 -6.77
N LEU A 5 -9.14 27.00 -7.36
CA LEU A 5 -9.29 27.13 -8.81
C LEU A 5 -8.11 27.83 -9.54
N LYS A 6 -6.96 28.04 -8.89
CA LYS A 6 -5.82 28.79 -9.48
C LYS A 6 -4.64 27.94 -9.97
N TYR A 7 -4.69 26.61 -9.83
CA TYR A 7 -3.65 25.69 -10.34
C TYR A 7 -4.17 24.76 -11.45
N GLY A 8 -5.20 25.19 -12.19
CA GLY A 8 -5.66 24.51 -13.39
C GLY A 8 -4.87 24.99 -14.62
N LEU A 9 -4.52 24.04 -15.48
CA LEU A 9 -3.78 24.18 -16.76
C LEU A 9 -2.25 24.20 -16.66
N ALA A 10 -1.68 23.04 -16.33
CA ALA A 10 -0.63 22.37 -17.13
C ALA A 10 -0.19 21.06 -16.44
N VAL A 11 -1.15 20.20 -16.09
CA VAL A 11 -0.81 18.80 -15.83
C VAL A 11 -0.78 18.15 -17.20
N VAL A 12 0.42 18.00 -17.77
CA VAL A 12 0.61 16.99 -18.82
C VAL A 12 0.13 15.69 -18.20
N ALA A 13 -0.95 15.13 -18.75
CA ALA A 13 -1.48 13.85 -18.35
C ALA A 13 -0.43 12.78 -18.70
N LEU A 14 0.56 12.61 -17.82
CA LEU A 14 1.21 11.33 -17.65
C LEU A 14 0.12 10.42 -17.10
N GLY A 15 -0.58 9.74 -18.00
CA GLY A 15 -1.55 8.73 -17.65
C GLY A 15 -0.80 7.61 -16.93
N PHE A 16 -0.78 7.66 -15.60
CA PHE A 16 -0.33 6.57 -14.75
C PHE A 16 -1.41 5.48 -14.77
N ILE A 17 -1.52 4.76 -15.89
CA ILE A 17 -2.27 3.50 -15.91
C ILE A 17 -1.31 2.48 -15.31
N ALA A 18 -1.44 2.23 -14.01
CA ALA A 18 -0.64 1.20 -13.38
C ALA A 18 -1.35 -0.14 -13.48
N ALA A 19 -0.58 -1.16 -13.88
CA ALA A 19 -1.01 -2.54 -13.85
C ALA A 19 -1.46 -2.91 -12.41
N PRO A 20 -2.45 -3.78 -12.25
CA PRO A 20 -2.94 -4.15 -10.93
C PRO A 20 -1.78 -4.72 -10.09
N ALA A 21 -1.55 -4.13 -8.92
CA ALA A 21 -0.62 -4.64 -7.91
C ALA A 21 -1.20 -5.90 -7.26
N PHE A 22 -1.42 -6.96 -8.05
CA PHE A 22 -1.68 -8.29 -7.50
C PHE A 22 -0.40 -8.77 -6.86
N SER A 23 -0.38 -8.88 -5.52
CA SER A 23 0.63 -9.55 -4.70
C SER A 23 1.75 -10.20 -5.51
N GLN A 24 2.72 -9.36 -5.89
CA GLN A 24 3.86 -9.76 -6.70
C GLN A 24 5.03 -10.20 -5.79
N TYR A 25 4.91 -9.96 -4.49
CA TYR A 25 5.92 -10.28 -3.49
C TYR A 25 5.82 -11.75 -3.08
N VAL A 26 6.86 -12.51 -3.40
CA VAL A 26 7.10 -13.81 -2.78
C VAL A 26 8.30 -13.67 -1.84
N ARG A 27 8.18 -14.19 -0.62
CA ARG A 27 9.34 -14.26 0.31
C ARG A 27 10.40 -15.13 -0.32
N ASN A 28 11.64 -14.68 -0.33
CA ASN A 28 12.76 -15.53 -0.73
C ASN A 28 13.10 -16.51 0.42
N PRO A 29 12.82 -17.82 0.29
CA PRO A 29 13.13 -18.78 1.36
C PRO A 29 14.64 -19.02 1.54
N ALA A 30 15.48 -18.60 0.57
CA ALA A 30 16.90 -18.89 0.56
C ALA A 30 17.77 -17.94 1.44
N LEU A 31 17.19 -16.96 2.13
CA LEU A 31 17.93 -15.93 2.85
C LEU A 31 17.66 -15.82 4.36
N VAL A 32 17.04 -16.82 4.99
CA VAL A 32 17.22 -17.04 6.43
C VAL A 32 18.52 -17.81 6.64
N ARG A 33 19.65 -17.20 6.30
CA ARG A 33 20.95 -17.66 6.79
C ARG A 33 21.33 -16.79 7.98
N PRO A 34 21.66 -17.36 9.16
CA PRO A 34 22.23 -16.56 10.22
C PRO A 34 23.47 -15.86 9.66
N ILE A 35 23.52 -14.54 9.79
CA ILE A 35 24.72 -13.77 9.52
C ILE A 35 25.81 -14.40 10.40
N PRO A 36 26.95 -14.86 9.84
CA PRO A 36 28.05 -15.36 10.65
C PRO A 36 28.42 -14.29 11.68
N GLN A 37 28.31 -14.61 12.96
CA GLN A 37 28.79 -13.74 14.03
C GLN A 37 30.31 -13.69 13.95
N SER A 38 30.81 -12.78 13.11
CA SER A 38 32.21 -12.38 13.11
C SER A 38 32.49 -11.66 14.43
N THR A 39 33.44 -12.19 15.18
CA THR A 39 33.96 -11.67 16.46
C THR A 39 34.89 -10.47 16.28
N ALA A 40 34.99 -9.90 15.07
CA ALA A 40 35.54 -8.56 14.93
C ALA A 40 34.47 -7.56 15.40
N LYS A 41 34.81 -6.75 16.41
CA LYS A 41 34.08 -5.54 16.78
C LYS A 41 34.22 -4.53 15.62
N LEU A 42 33.62 -4.85 14.47
CA LEU A 42 33.47 -3.94 13.34
C LEU A 42 32.77 -2.72 13.90
N LEU A 43 33.44 -1.56 13.79
CA LEU A 43 32.78 -0.28 13.94
C LEU A 43 31.61 -0.31 12.97
N SER A 44 30.42 -0.58 13.49
CA SER A 44 29.22 -0.66 12.68
C SER A 44 29.00 0.73 12.11
N THR A 45 29.13 0.85 10.78
CA THR A 45 28.74 2.04 10.02
C THR A 45 27.24 2.15 9.89
N ALA A 46 26.49 1.18 10.44
CA ALA A 46 25.05 1.22 10.44
C ALA A 46 24.52 2.39 11.29
N ARG A 47 23.57 3.09 10.71
CA ARG A 47 22.81 4.17 11.35
C ARG A 47 21.33 3.92 11.11
N PHE A 48 20.55 4.07 12.17
CA PHE A 48 19.12 3.88 12.16
C PHE A 48 18.44 5.04 12.87
N THR A 49 17.27 5.39 12.40
CA THR A 49 16.33 6.25 13.11
C THR A 49 15.56 5.42 14.14
N ARG A 50 14.64 6.05 14.88
CA ARG A 50 13.74 5.34 15.80
C ARG A 50 12.58 4.63 15.09
N PHE A 51 12.45 4.80 13.78
CA PHE A 51 11.40 4.12 13.02
C PHE A 51 11.72 2.63 12.91
N ASP A 52 10.70 1.81 13.16
CA ASP A 52 10.73 0.36 13.10
C ASP A 52 9.53 -0.11 12.28
N PRO A 53 9.73 -0.71 11.08
CA PRO A 53 8.63 -1.21 10.26
C PRO A 53 7.63 -2.10 11.01
N ALA A 54 8.08 -2.93 11.96
CA ALA A 54 7.21 -3.88 12.66
C ALA A 54 6.21 -3.19 13.61
N VAL A 55 6.60 -2.03 14.15
CA VAL A 55 5.81 -1.23 15.10
C VAL A 55 5.09 -0.08 14.40
N HIS A 56 5.79 0.57 13.46
CA HIS A 56 5.41 1.83 12.86
C HIS A 56 4.99 1.71 11.38
N GLY A 57 5.03 0.52 10.77
CA GLY A 57 4.52 0.27 9.43
C GLY A 57 3.04 -0.11 9.44
N PHE A 58 2.34 0.16 8.33
CA PHE A 58 0.99 -0.38 8.16
C PHE A 58 1.03 -1.91 8.08
N ARG A 59 -0.02 -2.56 8.59
CA ARG A 59 -0.18 -4.02 8.56
C ARG A 59 -0.86 -4.52 7.28
N PHE A 60 -1.54 -3.62 6.57
CA PHE A 60 -2.12 -3.89 5.26
C PHE A 60 -1.15 -3.51 4.14
N LEU A 61 -1.35 -4.13 2.99
CA LEU A 61 -0.52 -3.95 1.80
C LEU A 61 -1.14 -2.90 0.87
N ASN A 62 -0.30 -2.39 -0.03
CA ASN A 62 -0.69 -1.41 -1.03
C ASN A 62 -1.53 -2.00 -2.18
N TYR A 63 -2.76 -2.45 -1.88
CA TYR A 63 -3.69 -3.05 -2.85
C TYR A 63 -4.85 -2.12 -3.22
N PHE A 64 -4.64 -0.81 -3.07
CA PHE A 64 -5.64 0.19 -3.43
C PHE A 64 -6.04 0.05 -4.90
N SER A 65 -7.34 -0.10 -5.12
CA SER A 65 -7.99 -0.13 -6.43
C SER A 65 -8.81 1.15 -6.55
N ASN A 66 -8.14 2.29 -6.66
CA ASN A 66 -8.83 3.57 -6.66
C ASN A 66 -9.41 3.87 -8.04
N VAL A 67 -10.71 4.15 -8.07
CA VAL A 67 -11.40 4.73 -9.23
C VAL A 67 -11.55 6.23 -8.95
N THR A 68 -10.80 7.07 -9.67
CA THR A 68 -10.98 8.53 -9.59
C THR A 68 -12.03 8.98 -10.60
N GLY A 69 -13.05 9.70 -10.14
CA GLY A 69 -14.11 10.23 -11.01
C GLY A 69 -13.59 11.14 -12.15
N VAL A 70 -14.25 11.00 -13.30
CA VAL A 70 -14.10 11.62 -14.63
C VAL A 70 -13.14 10.94 -15.62
N PHE A 71 -12.08 10.22 -15.19
CA PHE A 71 -11.10 9.66 -16.14
C PHE A 71 -10.59 8.23 -15.90
N ASP A 72 -11.23 7.41 -15.05
CA ASP A 72 -10.88 5.98 -14.85
C ASP A 72 -9.37 5.72 -14.75
N ILE A 73 -8.63 6.58 -14.04
CA ILE A 73 -7.19 6.40 -13.84
C ILE A 73 -7.02 5.42 -12.68
N THR A 74 -6.69 4.18 -13.02
CA THR A 74 -6.32 3.14 -12.06
C THR A 74 -4.86 3.35 -11.70
N THR A 75 -4.58 4.00 -10.56
CA THR A 75 -3.25 3.91 -9.94
C THR A 75 -3.15 2.55 -9.28
N GLY A 76 -2.21 1.69 -9.67
CA GLY A 76 -1.97 0.36 -9.09
C GLY A 76 -1.35 0.41 -7.69
N GLY A 77 -1.91 1.25 -6.82
CA GLY A 77 -1.48 1.50 -5.45
C GLY A 77 -1.31 2.99 -5.10
N LEU A 78 -1.26 3.28 -3.80
CA LEU A 78 -1.03 4.59 -3.19
C LEU A 78 0.25 4.57 -2.34
N CYS A 79 1.37 4.06 -2.88
CA CYS A 79 2.60 3.82 -2.13
C CYS A 79 3.14 5.09 -1.44
N GLY A 80 3.20 6.21 -2.17
CA GLY A 80 3.61 7.51 -1.63
C GLY A 80 2.66 8.00 -0.55
N GLY A 81 1.35 7.82 -0.77
CA GLY A 81 0.31 8.13 0.21
C GLY A 81 0.44 7.32 1.50
N MET A 82 0.71 6.02 1.39
CA MET A 82 0.93 5.15 2.53
C MET A 82 2.18 5.55 3.30
N VAL A 83 3.31 5.78 2.62
CA VAL A 83 4.56 6.20 3.24
C VAL A 83 4.40 7.53 3.97
N TYR A 84 3.78 8.51 3.32
CA TYR A 84 3.56 9.84 3.91
C TYR A 84 2.62 9.78 5.11
N THR A 85 1.53 9.03 5.01
CA THR A 85 0.54 8.89 6.10
C THR A 85 1.16 8.17 7.29
N MET A 86 1.87 7.08 7.06
CA MET A 86 2.59 6.35 8.11
C MET A 86 3.62 7.25 8.80
N LEU A 87 4.35 8.06 8.03
CA LEU A 87 5.30 9.03 8.59
C LEU A 87 4.60 10.13 9.39
N ASP A 88 3.38 10.54 8.99
CA ASP A 88 2.53 11.45 9.77
C ASP A 88 2.19 10.87 11.15
N TYR A 89 1.77 9.58 11.21
CA TYR A 89 1.52 8.90 12.49
C TYR A 89 2.78 8.85 13.37
N PHE A 90 3.91 8.45 12.79
CA PHE A 90 5.19 8.37 13.51
C PHE A 90 5.61 9.74 14.08
N LYS A 91 5.60 10.80 13.25
CA LYS A 91 6.05 12.14 13.67
C LYS A 91 5.08 12.85 14.61
N THR A 92 3.80 12.46 14.61
CA THR A 92 2.80 13.00 15.55
C THR A 92 2.66 12.16 16.83
N GLY A 93 3.42 11.06 16.95
CA GLY A 93 3.34 10.15 18.12
C GLY A 93 1.98 9.46 18.27
N ARG A 94 1.18 9.38 17.21
CA ARG A 94 -0.14 8.74 17.23
C ARG A 94 -0.02 7.25 17.00
N ALA A 95 -0.86 6.47 17.69
CA ALA A 95 -0.96 5.04 17.44
C ALA A 95 -1.45 4.77 16.01
N LEU A 96 -0.83 3.83 15.33
CA LEU A 96 -1.25 3.43 13.99
C LEU A 96 -2.59 2.67 14.03
N PRO A 97 -3.38 2.75 12.95
CA PRO A 97 -4.53 1.89 12.74
C PRO A 97 -4.12 0.42 12.86
N GLN A 98 -4.87 -0.36 13.66
CA GLN A 98 -4.59 -1.79 13.88
C GLN A 98 -5.05 -2.69 12.73
N GLN A 99 -5.85 -2.14 11.79
CA GLN A 99 -6.38 -2.86 10.65
C GLN A 99 -5.27 -3.52 9.81
N ASP A 100 -5.50 -4.77 9.41
CA ASP A 100 -4.61 -5.58 8.57
C ASP A 100 -5.07 -5.68 7.11
N TYR A 101 -6.14 -4.97 6.77
CA TYR A 101 -6.76 -4.95 5.44
C TYR A 101 -6.78 -3.54 4.84
N THR A 102 -6.89 -3.47 3.51
CA THR A 102 -6.80 -2.21 2.78
C THR A 102 -8.03 -1.33 3.08
N PRO A 103 -7.87 -0.05 3.45
CA PRO A 103 -9.01 0.83 3.65
C PRO A 103 -9.91 0.95 2.41
N VAL A 104 -11.23 0.78 2.56
CA VAL A 104 -12.22 1.04 1.49
C VAL A 104 -12.13 2.51 1.04
N SER A 105 -12.28 2.72 -0.27
CA SER A 105 -12.43 4.04 -0.90
C SER A 105 -13.47 4.90 -0.18
N GLY A 106 -13.10 6.13 0.15
CA GLY A 106 -13.98 7.08 0.83
C GLY A 106 -13.96 7.01 2.37
N THR A 107 -13.29 6.02 2.97
CA THR A 107 -13.02 6.05 4.42
C THR A 107 -12.10 7.21 4.80
N ALA A 108 -12.08 7.61 6.08
CA ALA A 108 -11.21 8.69 6.54
C ALA A 108 -9.72 8.38 6.32
N LEU A 109 -9.31 7.13 6.52
CA LEU A 109 -7.93 6.69 6.32
C LEU A 109 -7.56 6.66 4.82
N GLU A 110 -8.42 6.09 3.97
CA GLU A 110 -8.18 6.07 2.52
C GLU A 110 -8.07 7.47 1.94
N ARG A 111 -9.01 8.37 2.25
CA ARG A 111 -8.97 9.76 1.75
C ARG A 111 -7.71 10.50 2.16
N HIS A 112 -7.23 10.27 3.38
CA HIS A 112 -5.96 10.85 3.83
C HIS A 112 -4.78 10.26 3.05
N ILE A 113 -4.71 8.93 2.90
CA ILE A 113 -3.68 8.25 2.10
C ILE A 113 -3.68 8.79 0.66
N TYR A 114 -4.83 8.89 0.02
CA TYR A 114 -4.97 9.42 -1.33
C TYR A 114 -4.51 10.88 -1.44
N ALA A 115 -4.93 11.75 -0.51
CA ALA A 115 -4.47 13.13 -0.47
C ALA A 115 -2.93 13.21 -0.32
N ARG A 116 -2.35 12.34 0.51
CA ARG A 116 -0.90 12.24 0.68
C ARG A 116 -0.18 11.67 -0.54
N GLN A 117 -0.81 10.77 -1.31
CA GLN A 117 -0.29 10.29 -2.58
C GLN A 117 -0.09 11.46 -3.54
N MET A 118 -1.12 12.29 -3.70
CA MET A 118 -1.06 13.48 -4.56
C MET A 118 0.01 14.48 -4.11
N ASN A 119 0.16 14.69 -2.79
CA ASN A 119 1.25 15.53 -2.27
C ASN A 119 2.63 14.94 -2.59
N SER A 120 2.83 13.63 -2.43
CA SER A 120 4.13 12.98 -2.71
C SER A 120 4.56 13.12 -4.17
N LEU A 121 3.60 13.04 -5.10
CA LEU A 121 3.83 13.21 -6.53
C LEU A 121 4.04 14.68 -6.89
N GLY A 122 3.14 15.56 -6.43
CA GLY A 122 3.15 16.98 -6.77
C GLY A 122 4.38 17.73 -6.24
N ASP A 123 4.77 17.49 -4.98
CA ASP A 123 5.88 18.20 -4.31
C ASP A 123 7.27 17.83 -4.87
N HIS A 124 7.35 16.81 -5.73
CA HIS A 124 8.59 16.26 -6.30
C HIS A 124 8.49 15.99 -7.81
N MET A 125 7.55 16.64 -8.49
CA MET A 125 7.34 16.46 -9.94
C MET A 125 8.59 16.81 -10.75
N ASP A 126 9.38 17.79 -10.30
CA ASP A 126 10.66 18.16 -10.93
C ASP A 126 11.63 16.96 -10.99
N LYS A 127 11.72 16.18 -9.91
CA LYS A 127 12.58 14.99 -9.84
C LYS A 127 12.06 13.86 -10.72
N TRP A 128 10.75 13.63 -10.74
CA TRP A 128 10.16 12.62 -11.62
C TRP A 128 10.37 12.96 -13.09
N VAL A 129 10.17 14.22 -13.48
CA VAL A 129 10.42 14.68 -14.86
C VAL A 129 11.89 14.55 -15.24
N GLU A 130 12.81 14.93 -14.34
CA GLU A 130 14.25 14.77 -14.56
C GLU A 130 14.65 13.32 -14.83
N LEU A 131 14.12 12.37 -14.05
CA LEU A 131 14.46 10.96 -14.19
C LEU A 131 13.78 10.27 -15.39
N HIS A 132 12.62 10.77 -15.83
CA HIS A 132 11.98 10.30 -17.07
C HIS A 132 12.55 10.95 -18.33
N GLY A 133 13.23 12.09 -18.20
CA GLY A 133 14.02 12.73 -19.25
C GLY A 133 15.29 11.96 -19.59
N ASN A 134 15.15 10.68 -19.99
CA ASN A 134 16.25 9.75 -20.22
C ASN A 134 16.01 8.90 -21.49
N PRO A 135 16.01 9.54 -22.68
CA PRO A 135 15.75 8.84 -23.93
C PRO A 135 16.78 7.73 -24.15
N PHE A 136 16.29 6.54 -24.47
CA PHE A 136 17.11 5.33 -24.72
C PHE A 136 18.07 4.96 -23.57
N GLY A 137 17.83 5.46 -22.36
CA GLY A 137 18.68 5.17 -21.20
C GLY A 137 20.04 5.89 -21.20
N ALA A 138 20.21 6.96 -21.97
CA ALA A 138 21.46 7.70 -22.11
C ALA A 138 22.09 8.15 -20.77
N ARG A 139 21.28 8.33 -19.72
CA ARG A 139 21.68 8.80 -18.38
C ARG A 139 21.66 7.70 -17.32
N ASN A 140 21.54 6.43 -17.71
CA ASN A 140 21.42 5.32 -16.75
C ASN A 140 22.60 5.26 -15.76
N SER A 141 23.83 5.39 -16.26
CA SER A 141 25.05 5.38 -15.44
C SER A 141 25.12 6.60 -14.51
N GLU A 142 24.74 7.77 -15.01
CA GLU A 142 24.67 9.02 -14.24
C GLU A 142 23.69 8.89 -13.06
N PHE A 143 22.45 8.48 -13.35
CA PHE A 143 21.41 8.30 -12.35
C PHE A 143 21.77 7.25 -11.31
N PHE A 144 22.35 6.13 -11.74
CA PHE A 144 22.84 5.11 -10.81
C PHE A 144 23.90 5.70 -9.87
N ASN A 145 24.90 6.41 -10.39
CA ASN A 145 25.98 6.98 -9.59
C ASN A 145 25.49 8.07 -8.61
N TRP A 146 24.46 8.85 -8.95
CA TRP A 146 23.87 9.80 -8.00
C TRP A 146 23.39 9.15 -6.70
N GLY A 147 22.86 7.93 -6.77
CA GLY A 147 22.43 7.15 -5.61
C GLY A 147 23.58 6.66 -4.71
N LEU A 148 24.82 6.64 -5.23
CA LEU A 148 26.03 6.23 -4.51
C LEU A 148 26.85 7.43 -4.03
N GLN A 149 26.67 8.60 -4.64
CA GLN A 149 27.48 9.77 -4.39
C GLN A 149 27.19 10.38 -2.99
N GLY A 150 28.19 10.34 -2.11
CA GLY A 150 28.14 10.81 -0.72
C GLY A 150 28.61 12.25 -0.50
N PHE A 151 28.78 13.03 -1.57
CA PHE A 151 29.29 14.40 -1.57
C PHE A 151 28.63 15.25 -2.67
N GLY A 152 28.80 16.58 -2.61
CA GLY A 152 28.39 17.49 -3.69
C GLY A 152 26.90 17.48 -4.05
N GLY A 153 26.01 17.14 -3.11
CA GLY A 153 24.57 17.04 -3.34
C GLY A 153 24.09 15.69 -3.87
N GLY A 154 24.92 14.64 -3.82
CA GLY A 154 24.52 13.29 -4.19
C GLY A 154 23.44 12.71 -3.27
N ARG A 155 22.63 11.77 -3.76
CA ARG A 155 21.44 11.25 -3.05
C ARG A 155 21.82 10.48 -1.79
N LEU A 156 22.99 9.84 -1.77
CA LEU A 156 23.51 9.20 -0.56
C LEU A 156 23.89 10.25 0.49
N GLN A 157 24.45 11.39 0.10
CA GLN A 157 24.73 12.48 1.04
C GLN A 157 23.44 12.99 1.69
N GLU A 158 22.41 13.24 0.87
CA GLU A 158 21.10 13.71 1.31
C GLU A 158 20.45 12.71 2.28
N LEU A 159 20.47 11.42 1.93
CA LEU A 159 19.90 10.34 2.74
C LEU A 159 20.61 10.26 4.10
N ARG A 160 21.95 10.18 4.11
CA ARG A 160 22.71 10.08 5.36
C ARG A 160 22.45 11.28 6.26
N ALA A 161 22.41 12.50 5.71
CA ALA A 161 22.14 13.70 6.50
C ALA A 161 20.79 13.61 7.25
N LYS A 162 19.75 13.04 6.61
CA LYS A 162 18.45 12.79 7.24
C LYS A 162 18.50 11.71 8.31
N ILE A 163 19.07 10.55 7.99
CA ILE A 163 19.14 9.42 8.93
C ILE A 163 20.03 9.74 10.14
N ASP A 164 21.15 10.43 9.94
CA ASP A 164 22.06 10.87 11.01
C ASP A 164 21.39 11.89 11.94
N ALA A 165 20.45 12.69 11.42
CA ALA A 165 19.59 13.56 12.22
C ALA A 165 18.42 12.81 12.91
N GLY A 166 18.34 11.49 12.76
CA GLY A 166 17.26 10.67 13.31
C GLY A 166 15.93 10.78 12.53
N GLU A 167 15.95 11.35 11.33
CA GLU A 167 14.75 11.57 10.51
C GLU A 167 14.58 10.46 9.47
N PRO A 168 13.57 9.57 9.61
CA PRO A 168 13.22 8.67 8.50
C PRO A 168 12.64 9.50 7.36
N VAL A 169 12.95 9.13 6.12
CA VAL A 169 12.69 9.96 4.95
C VAL A 169 12.12 9.16 3.78
N PRO A 170 11.06 9.66 3.09
CA PRO A 170 10.56 9.00 1.89
C PRO A 170 11.57 9.08 0.75
N LEU A 171 11.69 7.99 -0.01
CA LEU A 171 12.49 7.89 -1.21
C LEU A 171 11.58 7.63 -2.40
N GLY A 172 11.69 8.44 -3.46
CA GLY A 172 11.16 8.09 -4.77
C GLY A 172 12.12 7.16 -5.49
N LEU A 173 11.63 6.03 -6.00
CA LEU A 173 12.38 5.01 -6.71
C LEU A 173 12.01 5.03 -8.19
N LYS A 174 13.00 5.25 -9.06
CA LYS A 174 12.80 5.23 -10.51
C LYS A 174 12.88 3.79 -11.02
N SER A 175 11.84 3.32 -11.68
CA SER A 175 11.81 2.00 -12.30
C SER A 175 12.83 1.88 -13.43
N LEU A 176 13.19 0.65 -13.80
CA LEU A 176 14.04 0.38 -14.97
C LEU A 176 13.30 0.62 -16.30
N SER A 177 11.99 0.79 -16.26
CA SER A 177 11.15 1.05 -17.43
C SER A 177 11.08 2.55 -17.74
N ALA A 178 10.80 2.87 -19.00
CA ALA A 178 10.38 4.22 -19.39
C ALA A 178 8.96 4.54 -18.91
N ASP A 179 8.15 3.52 -18.61
CA ASP A 179 6.81 3.65 -18.08
C ASP A 179 6.83 4.19 -16.63
N PRO A 180 6.25 5.39 -16.38
CA PRO A 180 6.14 5.97 -15.04
C PRO A 180 5.29 5.13 -14.08
N SER A 181 4.43 4.25 -14.58
CA SER A 181 3.56 3.40 -13.75
C SER A 181 4.35 2.40 -12.89
N GLY A 182 5.60 2.11 -13.28
CA GLY A 182 6.49 1.22 -12.55
C GLY A 182 7.25 1.90 -11.41
N ASP A 183 7.20 3.22 -11.28
CA ASP A 183 7.90 3.96 -10.23
C ASP A 183 7.25 3.76 -8.86
N HIS A 184 8.02 3.98 -7.79
CA HIS A 184 7.57 3.63 -6.44
C HIS A 184 8.05 4.59 -5.36
N VAL A 185 7.43 4.52 -4.19
CA VAL A 185 7.84 5.30 -3.01
C VAL A 185 7.95 4.39 -1.80
N VAL A 186 9.09 4.48 -1.12
CA VAL A 186 9.42 3.72 0.11
C VAL A 186 9.88 4.68 1.20
N LEU A 187 9.97 4.22 2.45
CA LEU A 187 10.56 5.01 3.54
C LEU A 187 11.93 4.44 3.90
N ALA A 188 12.99 5.23 3.75
CA ALA A 188 14.28 4.89 4.33
C ALA A 188 14.32 5.26 5.81
N TYR A 189 14.76 4.33 6.64
CA TYR A 189 14.89 4.52 8.09
C TYR A 189 16.27 4.16 8.64
N GLY A 190 17.17 3.68 7.78
CA GLY A 190 18.57 3.44 8.12
C GLY A 190 19.46 3.23 6.90
N TYR A 191 20.76 3.24 7.12
CA TYR A 191 21.76 2.82 6.15
C TYR A 191 22.92 2.11 6.83
N ASP A 192 23.72 1.35 6.07
CA ASP A 192 25.02 0.84 6.47
C ASP A 192 25.99 0.98 5.30
N MET A 193 27.11 1.67 5.51
CA MET A 193 28.09 1.93 4.45
C MET A 193 29.07 0.76 4.25
N GLY A 194 29.22 -0.12 5.25
CA GLY A 194 30.32 -1.08 5.29
C GLY A 194 31.68 -0.40 5.03
N ARG A 195 32.42 -0.87 4.01
CA ARG A 195 33.68 -0.26 3.58
C ARG A 195 33.51 0.89 2.59
N TYR A 196 32.29 1.13 2.09
CA TYR A 196 32.03 2.15 1.09
C TYR A 196 32.22 3.56 1.68
N ARG A 197 32.84 4.47 0.92
CA ARG A 197 33.11 5.84 1.37
C ARG A 197 32.18 6.89 0.77
N GLY A 198 31.30 6.50 -0.17
CA GLY A 198 30.46 7.45 -0.91
C GLY A 198 31.22 8.20 -2.01
N ASP A 199 32.41 7.73 -2.38
CA ASP A 199 33.37 8.38 -3.27
C ASP A 199 33.30 7.88 -4.72
N LEU A 200 32.28 7.09 -5.05
CA LEU A 200 32.17 6.34 -6.32
C LEU A 200 33.36 5.42 -6.62
N GLY A 201 34.18 5.09 -5.62
CA GLY A 201 35.32 4.18 -5.71
C GLY A 201 34.96 2.72 -5.46
N ALA A 202 35.82 2.02 -4.72
CA ALA A 202 35.67 0.60 -4.41
C ALA A 202 34.57 0.34 -3.35
N ASN A 203 34.13 -0.93 -3.27
CA ASN A 203 33.17 -1.44 -2.28
C ASN A 203 31.77 -0.81 -2.35
N LYS A 204 31.31 -0.37 -3.53
CA LYS A 204 29.96 0.21 -3.71
C LYS A 204 28.86 -0.76 -3.23
N GLU A 205 29.08 -2.06 -3.46
CA GLU A 205 28.22 -3.17 -3.09
C GLU A 205 28.02 -3.35 -1.57
N ASP A 206 28.89 -2.74 -0.75
CA ASP A 206 28.75 -2.79 0.71
C ASP A 206 27.61 -1.90 1.23
N LEU A 207 27.17 -0.91 0.45
CA LEU A 207 26.09 -0.01 0.83
C LEU A 207 24.78 -0.78 0.99
N LYS A 208 24.13 -0.58 2.14
CA LYS A 208 22.76 -1.04 2.40
C LYS A 208 21.90 0.14 2.82
N ILE A 209 20.69 0.20 2.30
CA ILE A 209 19.66 1.14 2.73
C ILE A 209 18.51 0.31 3.29
N PHE A 210 18.16 0.55 4.55
CA PHE A 210 17.07 -0.14 5.22
C PHE A 210 15.78 0.64 5.01
N ILE A 211 14.78 -0.03 4.43
CA ILE A 211 13.54 0.59 3.99
C ILE A 211 12.31 -0.14 4.54
N TYR A 212 11.23 0.63 4.75
CA TYR A 212 9.87 0.13 4.78
C TYR A 212 9.28 0.29 3.37
N ASP A 213 8.79 -0.82 2.82
CA ASP A 213 8.10 -0.86 1.54
C ASP A 213 6.60 -1.16 1.77
N PRO A 214 5.68 -0.24 1.40
CA PRO A 214 4.24 -0.46 1.58
C PRO A 214 3.70 -1.67 0.80
N ASN A 215 4.43 -2.22 -0.17
CA ASN A 215 4.04 -3.43 -0.88
C ASN A 215 4.53 -4.72 -0.19
N ALA A 216 5.49 -4.62 0.74
CA ALA A 216 6.01 -5.74 1.54
C ALA A 216 5.41 -5.81 2.96
N GLY A 217 4.58 -4.82 3.32
CA GLY A 217 3.94 -4.69 4.62
C GLY A 217 4.92 -4.24 5.71
N ASN A 218 4.66 -4.62 6.96
CA ASN A 218 5.46 -4.24 8.12
C ASN A 218 6.81 -5.00 8.25
N GLN A 219 7.35 -5.49 7.14
CA GLN A 219 8.60 -6.23 7.08
C GLN A 219 9.79 -5.29 6.86
N ARG A 220 10.96 -5.71 7.35
CA ARG A 220 12.23 -5.07 6.98
C ARG A 220 12.57 -5.45 5.54
N VAL A 221 12.90 -4.45 4.73
CA VAL A 221 13.49 -4.64 3.40
C VAL A 221 14.82 -3.90 3.34
N THR A 222 15.80 -4.49 2.68
CA THR A 222 17.13 -3.94 2.43
C THR A 222 17.29 -3.71 0.94
N MET A 223 17.66 -2.49 0.57
CA MET A 223 18.03 -2.12 -0.79
C MET A 223 19.55 -2.01 -0.89
N ILE A 224 20.14 -2.68 -1.89
CA ILE A 224 21.58 -2.69 -2.17
C ILE A 224 21.86 -2.26 -3.60
N PRO A 225 22.98 -1.55 -3.87
CA PRO A 225 23.41 -1.28 -5.24
C PRO A 225 24.03 -2.53 -5.86
N LYS A 226 23.85 -2.67 -7.18
CA LYS A 226 24.51 -3.66 -8.04
C LYS A 226 25.28 -2.92 -9.13
N PRO A 227 26.56 -2.57 -8.90
CA PRO A 227 27.36 -1.80 -9.85
C PRO A 227 27.47 -2.41 -11.25
N ALA A 228 27.47 -3.75 -11.35
CA ALA A 228 27.57 -4.47 -12.61
C ALA A 228 26.36 -4.23 -13.54
N THR A 229 25.15 -4.09 -12.97
CA THR A 229 23.92 -3.81 -13.73
C THR A 229 23.48 -2.35 -13.63
N GLN A 230 24.13 -1.57 -12.76
CA GLN A 230 23.81 -0.17 -12.46
C GLN A 230 22.40 0.02 -11.89
N GLU A 231 22.05 -0.82 -10.92
CA GLU A 231 20.70 -0.91 -10.34
C GLU A 231 20.74 -0.96 -8.82
N TYR A 232 19.62 -0.64 -8.18
CA TYR A 232 19.40 -0.83 -6.74
C TYR A 232 18.32 -1.88 -6.55
N CYS A 233 18.63 -2.98 -5.88
CA CYS A 233 17.73 -4.12 -5.77
C CYS A 233 17.37 -4.44 -4.32
N PHE A 234 16.15 -4.91 -4.11
CA PHE A 234 15.70 -5.42 -2.83
C PHE A 234 16.24 -6.83 -2.59
N VAL A 235 16.62 -7.13 -1.35
CA VAL A 235 17.24 -8.40 -0.97
C VAL A 235 16.18 -9.44 -0.58
N GLU A 236 15.29 -9.08 0.35
CA GLU A 236 14.35 -9.99 1.01
C GLU A 236 13.12 -10.32 0.14
N THR A 237 12.79 -9.42 -0.78
CA THR A 237 11.57 -9.48 -1.59
C THR A 237 11.86 -9.79 -3.06
N ARG A 238 11.06 -10.67 -3.65
CA ARG A 238 11.15 -11.06 -5.06
C ARG A 238 9.81 -10.94 -5.76
N LYS A 239 9.86 -10.73 -7.08
CA LYS A 239 8.69 -10.85 -7.95
C LYS A 239 8.20 -12.30 -7.97
N ARG A 240 6.96 -12.50 -8.43
CA ARG A 240 6.34 -13.83 -8.51
C ARG A 240 7.11 -14.82 -9.38
N ASP A 241 7.77 -14.34 -10.42
CA ASP A 241 8.64 -15.14 -11.31
C ASP A 241 10.03 -15.43 -10.70
N GLY A 242 10.29 -14.99 -9.47
CA GLY A 242 11.56 -15.15 -8.77
C GLY A 242 12.60 -14.07 -9.07
N SER A 243 12.33 -13.18 -10.04
CA SER A 243 13.23 -12.07 -10.37
C SER A 243 13.26 -11.00 -9.27
N GLU A 244 14.31 -10.18 -9.28
CA GLU A 244 14.52 -9.13 -8.29
C GLU A 244 13.65 -7.91 -8.54
N TYR A 245 13.27 -7.23 -7.46
CA TYR A 245 12.82 -5.85 -7.54
C TYR A 245 14.03 -4.94 -7.62
N CYS A 246 14.23 -4.31 -8.77
CA CYS A 246 15.36 -3.43 -9.03
C CYS A 246 14.91 -2.07 -9.57
N TRP A 247 15.68 -1.04 -9.25
CA TRP A 247 15.42 0.36 -9.51
C TRP A 247 16.63 0.99 -10.17
N ARG A 248 16.42 1.94 -11.08
CA ARG A 248 17.52 2.68 -11.73
C ARG A 248 18.26 3.55 -10.73
N THR A 249 17.51 4.24 -9.88
CA THR A 249 18.03 5.14 -8.85
C THR A 249 16.94 5.45 -7.82
N TYR A 250 17.31 6.23 -6.81
CA TYR A 250 16.39 6.81 -5.85
C TYR A 250 16.69 8.29 -5.66
N PHE A 251 15.71 9.04 -5.16
CA PHE A 251 15.93 10.41 -4.69
C PHE A 251 15.23 10.64 -3.35
N VAL A 252 15.79 11.53 -2.54
CA VAL A 252 15.23 11.88 -1.23
C VAL A 252 14.10 12.88 -1.40
N GLN A 253 12.92 12.58 -0.87
CA GLN A 253 11.77 13.50 -0.90
C GLN A 253 11.87 14.54 0.22
N GLN A 254 12.70 15.56 -0.01
CA GLN A 254 13.05 16.56 0.99
C GLN A 254 11.89 17.49 1.38
N ASN A 255 10.87 17.62 0.52
CA ASN A 255 9.75 18.54 0.74
C ASN A 255 8.61 17.92 1.57
N TYR A 256 8.80 16.73 2.15
CA TYR A 256 7.82 16.15 3.07
C TYR A 256 7.48 17.13 4.22
N ARG A 257 6.18 17.36 4.41
CA ARG A 257 5.63 18.12 5.53
C ARG A 257 4.65 17.24 6.30
N VAL A 258 4.78 17.24 7.64
CA VAL A 258 3.87 16.52 8.54
C VAL A 258 2.45 17.06 8.35
N GLN A 259 1.49 16.15 8.24
CA GLN A 259 0.07 16.46 8.38
C GLN A 259 -0.51 15.69 9.57
N THR A 260 -1.61 16.17 10.14
CA THR A 260 -2.32 15.43 11.19
C THR A 260 -3.08 14.27 10.55
N PRO A 261 -2.73 13.00 10.84
CA PRO A 261 -3.47 11.88 10.28
C PRO A 261 -4.81 11.71 11.02
N PRO A 262 -5.82 11.07 10.39
CA PRO A 262 -7.08 10.76 11.07
C PRO A 262 -6.83 9.89 12.31
N ASN A 263 -7.70 9.98 13.32
CA ASN A 263 -7.65 9.06 14.46
C ASN A 263 -8.56 7.86 14.16
N ILE A 264 -7.98 6.67 14.01
CA ILE A 264 -8.73 5.43 13.76
C ILE A 264 -8.77 4.62 15.05
N ALA A 265 -9.96 4.54 15.65
CA ALA A 265 -10.16 3.77 16.88
C ALA A 265 -9.89 2.27 16.64
N PRO A 266 -9.28 1.56 17.61
CA PRO A 266 -9.07 0.12 17.49
C PRO A 266 -10.41 -0.62 17.47
N ARG A 267 -10.49 -1.68 16.66
CA ARG A 267 -11.66 -2.54 16.50
C ARG A 267 -11.29 -3.97 16.88
N PRO A 268 -11.21 -4.29 18.18
CA PRO A 268 -10.75 -5.61 18.62
C PRO A 268 -11.71 -6.74 18.20
N ASN A 269 -13.01 -6.43 18.07
CA ASN A 269 -14.01 -7.34 17.55
C ASN A 269 -14.53 -6.80 16.21
N GLU A 270 -14.29 -7.54 15.14
CA GLU A 270 -14.61 -7.10 13.78
C GLU A 270 -14.82 -8.32 12.88
N MET A 271 -15.76 -8.22 11.95
CA MET A 271 -15.84 -9.13 10.82
C MET A 271 -15.24 -8.47 9.60
N ILE A 272 -14.23 -9.10 9.02
CA ILE A 272 -13.50 -8.61 7.85
C ILE A 272 -13.96 -9.39 6.63
N PHE A 273 -14.27 -8.70 5.55
CA PHE A 273 -14.71 -9.25 4.27
C PHE A 273 -13.72 -8.83 3.20
N ALA A 274 -13.10 -9.78 2.50
CA ALA A 274 -12.46 -9.53 1.21
C ALA A 274 -13.41 -10.02 0.11
N ILE A 275 -13.93 -9.07 -0.66
CA ILE A 275 -14.98 -9.29 -1.66
C ILE A 275 -14.37 -9.12 -3.04
N GLN A 276 -14.58 -10.09 -3.93
CA GLN A 276 -14.27 -9.96 -5.35
C GLN A 276 -15.54 -9.72 -6.14
N THR A 277 -15.58 -8.59 -6.84
CA THR A 277 -16.59 -8.34 -7.88
C THR A 277 -16.27 -9.20 -9.11
N GLY A 278 -17.28 -9.83 -9.70
CA GLY A 278 -17.17 -10.66 -10.90
C GLY A 278 -17.21 -9.83 -12.18
N GLY A 279 -17.78 -10.40 -13.25
CA GLY A 279 -17.84 -9.74 -14.56
C GLY A 279 -18.71 -8.48 -14.66
N ASP A 280 -19.59 -8.24 -13.68
CA ASP A 280 -20.50 -7.08 -13.64
C ASP A 280 -20.17 -6.26 -12.38
N ASP A 281 -19.99 -4.95 -12.54
CA ASP A 281 -19.50 -4.06 -11.49
C ASP A 281 -20.58 -3.72 -10.44
N LEU A 282 -20.18 -3.18 -9.29
CA LEU A 282 -21.12 -2.51 -8.37
C LEU A 282 -21.02 -1.02 -8.67
N ARG A 283 -22.09 -0.39 -9.16
CA ARG A 283 -22.05 1.00 -9.65
C ARG A 283 -21.86 2.04 -8.55
N GLY A 284 -22.35 1.77 -7.34
CA GLY A 284 -22.38 2.76 -6.26
C GLY A 284 -23.50 3.78 -6.44
N GLY A 285 -23.33 4.98 -5.90
CA GLY A 285 -24.38 5.99 -5.87
C GLY A 285 -25.58 5.50 -5.04
N GLY A 286 -26.69 5.19 -5.72
CA GLY A 286 -27.88 4.59 -5.12
C GLY A 286 -27.82 3.05 -4.99
N ASP A 287 -26.95 2.40 -5.74
CA ASP A 287 -26.83 0.94 -5.80
C ASP A 287 -25.63 0.47 -4.96
N ASN A 288 -25.94 -0.04 -3.77
CA ASN A 288 -24.93 -0.30 -2.74
C ASN A 288 -25.10 -1.67 -2.10
N LEU A 289 -24.00 -2.15 -1.53
CA LEU A 289 -23.98 -3.33 -0.68
C LEU A 289 -24.24 -2.93 0.77
N SER A 290 -25.12 -3.65 1.45
CA SER A 290 -25.24 -3.72 2.90
C SER A 290 -24.89 -5.13 3.37
N ILE A 291 -24.33 -5.25 4.57
CA ILE A 291 -23.98 -6.53 5.18
C ILE A 291 -24.75 -6.67 6.49
N ARG A 292 -25.38 -7.83 6.68
CA ARG A 292 -25.99 -8.23 7.94
C ARG A 292 -25.23 -9.41 8.52
N ILE A 293 -24.80 -9.31 9.77
CA ILE A 293 -24.15 -10.39 10.52
C ILE A 293 -25.17 -10.93 11.52
N ARG A 294 -25.53 -12.21 11.38
CA ARG A 294 -26.53 -12.89 12.22
C ARG A 294 -25.84 -13.49 13.44
N LEU A 295 -26.44 -13.27 14.62
CA LEU A 295 -25.93 -13.76 15.90
C LEU A 295 -26.81 -14.90 16.45
N ARG A 296 -26.21 -15.78 17.24
CA ARG A 296 -26.84 -16.97 17.84
C ARG A 296 -28.03 -16.63 18.74
N ASN A 297 -27.98 -15.47 19.41
CA ASN A 297 -29.07 -14.99 20.27
C ASN A 297 -30.26 -14.39 19.48
N GLY A 298 -30.25 -14.47 18.15
CA GLY A 298 -31.29 -13.93 17.28
C GLY A 298 -31.10 -12.45 16.92
N ALA A 299 -30.13 -11.74 17.51
CA ALA A 299 -29.80 -10.38 17.13
C ALA A 299 -29.00 -10.34 15.80
N SER A 300 -28.89 -9.15 15.21
CA SER A 300 -28.02 -8.88 14.07
C SER A 300 -27.17 -7.63 14.28
N VAL A 301 -26.02 -7.60 13.60
CA VAL A 301 -25.25 -6.37 13.37
C VAL A 301 -25.45 -5.99 11.91
N GLU A 302 -25.99 -4.78 11.66
CA GLU A 302 -26.17 -4.25 10.30
C GLU A 302 -25.03 -3.28 9.98
N ALA A 303 -24.49 -3.40 8.77
CA ALA A 303 -23.55 -2.47 8.17
C ALA A 303 -24.10 -2.02 6.84
N ASP A 304 -24.70 -0.82 6.82
CA ASP A 304 -25.33 -0.29 5.63
C ASP A 304 -24.34 0.45 4.73
N ASN A 305 -24.51 0.32 3.41
CA ASN A 305 -23.70 1.00 2.40
C ASN A 305 -22.19 0.84 2.63
N VAL A 306 -21.72 -0.40 2.68
CA VAL A 306 -20.32 -0.74 2.99
C VAL A 306 -19.34 -0.27 1.90
N ASN A 307 -19.82 -0.01 0.69
CA ASN A 307 -19.06 0.59 -0.41
C ASN A 307 -19.08 2.13 -0.40
N LEU A 308 -19.75 2.77 0.57
CA LEU A 308 -19.80 4.23 0.73
C LEU A 308 -20.22 4.97 -0.56
N SER A 309 -21.19 4.40 -1.28
CA SER A 309 -21.66 4.91 -2.58
C SER A 309 -20.58 4.97 -3.67
N GLN A 310 -19.44 4.30 -3.47
CA GLN A 310 -18.39 4.19 -4.46
C GLN A 310 -18.63 3.01 -5.39
N ARG A 311 -18.15 3.15 -6.63
CA ARG A 311 -18.14 2.08 -7.63
C ARG A 311 -17.07 1.06 -7.27
N TRP A 312 -17.38 -0.23 -7.42
CA TRP A 312 -16.41 -1.33 -7.41
C TRP A 312 -16.37 -1.99 -8.78
N MET A 313 -15.26 -1.81 -9.51
CA MET A 313 -15.10 -2.30 -10.88
C MET A 313 -15.27 -3.82 -11.00
N GLY A 314 -15.62 -4.28 -12.21
CA GLY A 314 -15.55 -5.69 -12.57
C GLY A 314 -14.18 -6.30 -12.24
N SER A 315 -14.16 -7.55 -11.75
CA SER A 315 -12.93 -8.30 -11.43
C SER A 315 -12.00 -7.64 -10.39
N SER A 316 -12.52 -6.76 -9.53
CA SER A 316 -11.73 -6.06 -8.50
C SER A 316 -11.99 -6.58 -7.07
N TRP A 317 -10.99 -6.42 -6.19
CA TRP A 317 -11.05 -6.82 -4.78
C TRP A 317 -11.31 -5.62 -3.85
N HIS A 318 -12.15 -5.83 -2.83
CA HIS A 318 -12.52 -4.81 -1.84
C HIS A 318 -12.53 -5.40 -0.43
N ASP A 319 -11.80 -4.76 0.48
CA ASP A 319 -11.71 -5.17 1.88
C ASP A 319 -12.60 -4.31 2.77
N ILE A 320 -13.49 -4.92 3.57
CA ILE A 320 -14.44 -4.22 4.44
C ILE A 320 -14.28 -4.75 5.86
N GLY A 321 -14.28 -3.84 6.84
CA GLY A 321 -14.36 -4.19 8.25
C GLY A 321 -15.67 -3.71 8.88
N VAL A 322 -16.43 -4.64 9.45
CA VAL A 322 -17.66 -4.38 10.19
C VAL A 322 -17.40 -4.60 11.68
N THR A 323 -17.40 -3.51 12.45
CA THR A 323 -17.19 -3.56 13.90
C THR A 323 -18.29 -4.36 14.59
N LEU A 324 -17.90 -5.25 15.51
CA LEU A 324 -18.81 -6.07 16.29
C LEU A 324 -18.86 -5.58 17.74
N PRO A 325 -19.98 -5.79 18.46
CA PRO A 325 -20.07 -5.49 19.88
C PRO A 325 -18.95 -6.19 20.69
N PRO A 326 -18.44 -5.56 21.77
CA PRO A 326 -17.42 -6.15 22.64
C PRO A 326 -17.82 -7.50 23.27
N SER A 327 -19.12 -7.76 23.37
CA SER A 327 -19.69 -9.00 23.90
C SER A 327 -19.60 -10.20 22.95
N VAL A 328 -19.38 -9.97 21.64
CA VAL A 328 -19.32 -11.05 20.65
C VAL A 328 -18.12 -11.97 20.90
N ARG A 329 -18.34 -13.27 20.76
CA ARG A 329 -17.36 -14.36 20.88
C ARG A 329 -17.34 -15.19 19.60
N ALA A 330 -16.34 -16.07 19.48
CA ALA A 330 -16.09 -16.88 18.28
C ALA A 330 -17.31 -17.69 17.80
N GLY A 331 -18.13 -18.22 18.72
CA GLY A 331 -19.31 -19.03 18.40
C GLY A 331 -20.63 -18.27 18.25
N ASP A 332 -20.61 -16.94 18.40
CA ASP A 332 -21.83 -16.13 18.40
C ASP A 332 -22.29 -15.78 16.99
N VAL A 333 -21.37 -15.64 16.03
CA VAL A 333 -21.72 -15.37 14.63
C VAL A 333 -22.19 -16.68 13.98
N THR A 334 -23.40 -16.68 13.43
CA THR A 334 -24.02 -17.88 12.82
C THR A 334 -24.16 -17.78 11.30
N GLY A 335 -24.08 -16.56 10.76
CA GLY A 335 -24.17 -16.36 9.32
C GLY A 335 -24.05 -14.90 8.92
N VAL A 336 -23.96 -14.69 7.62
CA VAL A 336 -23.89 -13.38 6.98
C VAL A 336 -24.88 -13.32 5.84
N ASP A 337 -25.52 -12.17 5.69
CA ASP A 337 -26.33 -11.84 4.54
C ASP A 337 -25.72 -10.63 3.80
N PHE A 338 -25.44 -10.81 2.51
CA PHE A 338 -25.07 -9.74 1.60
C PHE A 338 -26.35 -9.22 0.96
N LYS A 339 -26.64 -7.93 1.13
CA LYS A 339 -27.94 -7.34 0.80
C LYS A 339 -27.76 -6.16 -0.15
N THR A 340 -28.59 -6.08 -1.16
CA THR A 340 -28.64 -4.94 -2.08
C THR A 340 -30.06 -4.44 -2.22
N ALA A 341 -30.22 -3.19 -2.62
CA ALA A 341 -31.53 -2.58 -2.91
C ALA A 341 -31.69 -2.26 -4.40
N PHE A 342 -30.99 -3.01 -5.26
CA PHE A 342 -30.92 -2.74 -6.69
C PHE A 342 -32.30 -2.76 -7.33
N ARG A 343 -32.60 -1.80 -8.20
CA ARG A 343 -33.85 -1.84 -8.96
C ARG A 343 -33.78 -2.80 -10.14
N GLY A 344 -32.57 -3.18 -10.58
CA GLY A 344 -32.35 -3.93 -11.82
C GLY A 344 -32.75 -3.15 -13.07
N GLY A 345 -32.67 -3.81 -14.24
CA GLY A 345 -33.07 -3.21 -15.52
C GLY A 345 -32.11 -2.14 -16.05
N PHE A 346 -32.63 -1.25 -16.93
CA PHE A 346 -31.83 -0.18 -17.55
C PHE A 346 -31.46 0.95 -16.57
N ASP A 347 -32.32 1.18 -15.56
CA ASP A 347 -32.18 2.29 -14.60
C ASP A 347 -31.62 1.85 -13.24
N GLY A 348 -31.31 0.56 -13.04
CA GLY A 348 -30.79 0.00 -11.79
C GLY A 348 -29.62 -0.96 -12.03
N ASP A 349 -28.90 -1.30 -10.97
CA ASP A 349 -27.70 -2.14 -11.08
C ASP A 349 -27.98 -3.64 -11.07
N ASN A 350 -27.05 -4.41 -11.62
CA ASN A 350 -26.88 -5.82 -11.32
C ASN A 350 -25.41 -6.03 -10.99
N TRP A 351 -25.09 -6.84 -10.00
CA TRP A 351 -23.72 -7.02 -9.56
C TRP A 351 -23.41 -8.50 -9.38
N ASN A 352 -22.25 -8.92 -9.89
CA ASN A 352 -21.76 -10.27 -9.68
C ASN A 352 -20.87 -10.29 -8.45
N LEU A 353 -21.30 -10.95 -7.39
CA LEU A 353 -20.42 -11.35 -6.31
C LEU A 353 -19.71 -12.64 -6.74
N GLU A 354 -18.41 -12.57 -6.98
CA GLU A 354 -17.60 -13.72 -7.40
C GLU A 354 -17.07 -14.49 -6.19
N LYS A 355 -16.51 -13.75 -5.21
CA LYS A 355 -15.89 -14.32 -4.01
C LYS A 355 -16.17 -13.47 -2.79
N ALA A 356 -16.36 -14.13 -1.66
CA ALA A 356 -16.42 -13.51 -0.35
C ALA A 356 -15.57 -14.34 0.63
N HIS A 357 -14.42 -13.79 1.02
CA HIS A 357 -13.57 -14.37 2.07
C HIS A 357 -13.82 -13.59 3.36
N MET A 358 -14.25 -14.30 4.39
CA MET A 358 -14.69 -13.71 5.64
C MET A 358 -13.81 -14.17 6.78
N ARG A 359 -13.42 -13.24 7.65
CA ARG A 359 -12.64 -13.53 8.87
C ARG A 359 -13.32 -12.88 10.07
N LEU A 360 -13.45 -13.63 11.16
CA LEU A 360 -13.91 -13.11 12.44
C LEU A 360 -12.71 -12.84 13.34
N MET A 361 -12.57 -11.57 13.72
CA MET A 361 -11.60 -11.11 14.69
C MET A 361 -12.30 -10.92 16.04
N VAL A 362 -11.75 -11.50 17.11
CA VAL A 362 -12.17 -11.28 18.49
C VAL A 362 -10.93 -10.99 19.32
N GLY A 363 -10.94 -9.87 20.06
CA GLY A 363 -9.75 -9.41 20.79
C GLY A 363 -8.52 -9.16 19.90
N GLY A 364 -8.72 -8.86 18.62
CA GLY A 364 -7.65 -8.67 17.63
C GLY A 364 -7.03 -9.96 17.09
N VAL A 365 -7.60 -11.13 17.43
CA VAL A 365 -7.14 -12.44 16.96
C VAL A 365 -8.19 -13.04 16.03
N GLN A 366 -7.75 -13.62 14.91
CA GLN A 366 -8.63 -14.35 14.02
C GLN A 366 -9.06 -15.66 14.69
N VAL A 367 -10.36 -15.80 14.97
CA VAL A 367 -10.93 -16.97 15.66
C VAL A 367 -11.73 -17.88 14.74
N ALA A 368 -12.16 -17.37 13.58
CA ALA A 368 -12.86 -18.14 12.56
C ALA A 368 -12.68 -17.50 11.18
N ALA A 369 -12.85 -18.30 10.13
CA ALA A 369 -12.89 -17.83 8.74
C ALA A 369 -13.97 -18.60 7.97
N CYS A 370 -14.31 -18.10 6.79
CA CYS A 370 -15.24 -18.74 5.86
C CYS A 370 -15.01 -18.18 4.46
N ASN A 371 -14.77 -19.04 3.48
CA ASN A 371 -14.58 -18.64 2.08
C ASN A 371 -15.74 -19.15 1.23
N ARG A 372 -16.32 -18.25 0.43
CA ARG A 372 -17.31 -18.56 -0.60
C ARG A 372 -16.81 -18.08 -1.95
N GLU A 373 -16.88 -18.94 -2.94
CA GLU A 373 -16.40 -18.67 -4.30
C GLU A 373 -17.35 -19.30 -5.33
N GLY A 374 -17.48 -18.67 -6.49
CA GLY A 374 -18.21 -19.19 -7.65
C GLY A 374 -17.94 -18.32 -8.87
N THR A 375 -18.60 -18.61 -10.00
CA THR A 375 -18.38 -17.92 -11.29
C THR A 375 -19.70 -17.52 -11.99
N PRO A 376 -20.51 -16.61 -11.43
CA PRO A 376 -20.34 -15.93 -10.14
C PRO A 376 -20.85 -16.78 -8.96
N LEU A 377 -20.43 -16.46 -7.73
CA LEU A 377 -21.01 -17.04 -6.52
C LEU A 377 -22.50 -16.73 -6.44
N ILE A 378 -22.86 -15.47 -6.72
CA ILE A 378 -24.24 -15.06 -6.95
C ILE A 378 -24.28 -13.82 -7.85
N ARG A 379 -25.29 -13.77 -8.71
CA ARG A 379 -25.68 -12.55 -9.43
C ARG A 379 -26.81 -11.87 -8.67
N MET A 380 -26.51 -10.71 -8.11
CA MET A 380 -27.49 -9.86 -7.43
C MET A 380 -28.19 -9.00 -8.48
N THR A 381 -29.52 -8.98 -8.46
CA THR A 381 -30.37 -8.30 -9.44
C THR A 381 -31.53 -7.57 -8.76
N GLY A 382 -32.40 -6.92 -9.55
CA GLY A 382 -33.67 -6.39 -9.04
C GLY A 382 -34.66 -7.43 -8.50
N ASP A 383 -34.43 -8.72 -8.76
CA ASP A 383 -35.23 -9.82 -8.18
C ASP A 383 -34.46 -10.57 -7.08
N THR A 384 -33.13 -10.52 -7.12
CA THR A 384 -32.22 -11.21 -6.19
C THR A 384 -31.46 -10.20 -5.35
N HIS A 385 -32.04 -9.85 -4.21
CA HIS A 385 -31.53 -8.82 -3.31
C HIS A 385 -30.69 -9.32 -2.14
N VAL A 386 -30.72 -10.63 -1.87
CA VAL A 386 -30.09 -11.20 -0.67
C VAL A 386 -29.36 -12.48 -1.02
N TYR A 387 -28.10 -12.54 -0.62
CA TYR A 387 -27.33 -13.78 -0.55
C TYR A 387 -27.01 -14.10 0.91
N SER A 388 -27.57 -15.20 1.41
CA SER A 388 -27.35 -15.65 2.78
C SER A 388 -26.40 -16.85 2.83
N THR A 389 -25.47 -16.83 3.78
CA THR A 389 -24.55 -17.94 4.01
C THR A 389 -24.31 -18.18 5.50
N ALA A 390 -24.08 -19.43 5.87
CA ALA A 390 -23.67 -19.80 7.23
C ALA A 390 -22.22 -19.39 7.49
N PHE A 391 -21.91 -19.06 8.75
CA PHE A 391 -20.58 -18.75 9.23
C PHE A 391 -20.37 -19.39 10.60
N PRO A 392 -19.21 -20.03 10.87
CA PRO A 392 -18.11 -20.27 9.94
C PRO A 392 -18.45 -21.30 8.85
N CYS A 393 -17.52 -21.47 7.91
CA CYS A 393 -17.52 -22.47 6.85
C CYS A 393 -16.08 -22.74 6.40
#